data_AF-A0A7S4VRF1-F1
#
_entry.id   AF-A0A7S4VRF1-F1
#
_cell.length_a   1.000
_cell.length_b   1.000
_cell.length_c   1.000
_cell.angle_alpha   90.00
_cell.angle_beta   90.00
_cell.angle_gamma   90.00
#
_symmetry.space_group_name_H-M   'P 1'
#
loop_
_entity.id
_entity.type
_entity.pdbx_description
1 polymer ?
#
loop_
_entity_poly.entity_id
_entity_poly.type
_entity_poly.pdbx_seq_one_letter_code
_entity_poly.pdbx_strand_id
1 'polypeptide(L)'
;RTPNPDVMCNSMVKFGCFYDEIEGRGFDYVASGHYAQLVGGDDNDDNDEKDNEEDKDENDETQKSSNVKQKRLLRAPDPIKDQSYFLSALTQEQLQRVLFPIGQYHKTEVRQLAIDFDLPNKNRPDSQGLCFLGKVKFDNFLSAYLGDRPGSIVDAATGEIIGNHKGLWYHTVGQRKGIGKVLYPKVTAKGPWYVVAKDPKRDLIFASNQYDEDVFTAARTDFFVEDIRWIADGPPSFLRQEQDDDGDDNEGGEPKWKEGRLDMKIRHGPSIVQGTLLLTDGLNGASGNIHLDKKDGGLAPGQFVAFYTLDGNECLGSGVISERHWANFLLDSEAVLSSIE
;
A
#
# COMPACT_ATOMS: atom_id res chain seq x y z
N ARG A 1 8.76 -2.72 11.75
CA ARG A 1 7.73 -2.67 10.67
C ARG A 1 6.91 -3.96 10.60
N THR A 2 5.75 -3.91 9.95
CA THR A 2 4.95 -5.04 9.47
C THR A 2 4.86 -4.90 7.94
N PRO A 3 5.64 -5.66 7.16
CA PRO A 3 5.65 -5.51 5.70
C PRO A 3 4.38 -6.06 5.06
N ASN A 4 4.06 -5.59 3.84
CA ASN A 4 3.06 -6.22 2.98
C ASN A 4 3.77 -7.01 1.85
N PRO A 5 4.02 -8.31 2.05
CA PRO A 5 4.78 -9.10 1.08
C PRO A 5 4.00 -9.38 -0.21
N ASP A 6 2.68 -9.23 -0.24
CA ASP A 6 1.88 -9.46 -1.45
C ASP A 6 2.04 -8.30 -2.45
N VAL A 7 2.10 -7.05 -1.97
CA VAL A 7 2.45 -5.87 -2.79
C VAL A 7 3.84 -6.07 -3.43
N MET A 8 4.80 -6.45 -2.59
CA MET A 8 6.18 -6.73 -3.00
C MET A 8 6.30 -7.90 -3.96
N CYS A 9 5.52 -8.97 -3.76
CA CYS A 9 5.49 -10.13 -4.65
C CYS A 9 4.97 -9.75 -6.03
N ASN A 10 3.95 -8.89 -6.13
CA ASN A 10 3.48 -8.41 -7.43
C ASN A 10 4.58 -7.62 -8.15
N SER A 11 5.19 -6.63 -7.48
CA SER A 11 6.19 -5.75 -8.12
C SER A 11 7.52 -6.43 -8.41
N MET A 12 7.97 -7.38 -7.58
CA MET A 12 9.30 -7.99 -7.74
C MET A 12 9.26 -9.39 -8.33
N VAL A 13 8.20 -10.16 -8.13
CA VAL A 13 8.15 -11.56 -8.55
C VAL A 13 7.23 -11.73 -9.76
N LYS A 14 5.93 -11.44 -9.61
CA LYS A 14 4.94 -11.72 -10.68
C LYS A 14 5.14 -10.85 -11.92
N PHE A 15 5.53 -9.60 -11.75
CA PHE A 15 5.77 -8.64 -12.83
C PHE A 15 7.21 -8.09 -12.79
N GLY A 16 8.09 -8.73 -12.03
CA GLY A 16 9.54 -8.47 -12.01
C GLY A 16 10.28 -9.70 -12.52
N CYS A 17 10.77 -10.56 -11.64
CA CYS A 17 11.54 -11.76 -12.01
C CYS A 17 10.84 -12.66 -13.04
N PHE A 18 9.50 -12.75 -13.03
CA PHE A 18 8.79 -13.49 -14.07
C PHE A 18 8.90 -12.84 -15.45
N TYR A 19 8.95 -11.51 -15.54
CA TYR A 19 9.21 -10.79 -16.79
C TYR A 19 10.63 -11.03 -17.28
N ASP A 20 11.62 -10.93 -16.38
CA ASP A 20 13.02 -11.21 -16.71
C ASP A 20 13.18 -12.63 -17.28
N GLU A 21 12.48 -13.61 -16.69
CA GLU A 21 12.55 -15.01 -17.13
C GLU A 21 11.95 -15.23 -18.52
N ILE A 22 10.88 -14.51 -18.89
CA ILE A 22 10.20 -14.66 -20.19
C ILE A 22 10.73 -13.70 -21.25
N GLU A 23 11.61 -12.78 -20.89
CA GLU A 23 12.22 -11.83 -21.81
C GLU A 23 12.96 -12.55 -22.94
N GLY A 24 12.81 -12.06 -24.17
CA GLY A 24 13.40 -12.68 -25.37
C GLY A 24 12.74 -13.99 -25.82
N ARG A 25 11.69 -14.47 -25.16
CA ARG A 25 10.95 -15.70 -25.57
C ARG A 25 9.80 -15.46 -26.56
N GLY A 26 9.62 -14.21 -27.01
CA GLY A 26 8.57 -13.85 -27.97
C GLY A 26 7.17 -13.71 -27.38
N PHE A 27 7.06 -13.39 -26.08
CA PHE A 27 5.78 -13.06 -25.45
C PHE A 27 5.62 -11.54 -25.33
N ASP A 28 4.47 -11.03 -25.79
CA ASP A 28 4.17 -9.60 -25.75
C ASP A 28 3.61 -9.17 -24.37
N TYR A 29 2.73 -9.99 -23.79
CA TYR A 29 2.01 -9.68 -22.56
C TYR A 29 1.99 -10.84 -21.56
N VAL A 30 1.78 -10.50 -20.28
CA VAL A 30 1.51 -11.42 -19.19
C VAL A 30 0.09 -11.22 -18.67
N ALA A 31 -0.73 -12.27 -18.76
CA ALA A 31 -2.05 -12.26 -18.16
C ALA A 31 -2.00 -12.75 -16.71
N SER A 32 -2.74 -12.08 -15.83
CA SER A 32 -2.91 -12.55 -14.45
C SER A 32 -4.37 -12.49 -14.00
N GLY A 33 -4.74 -13.38 -13.09
CA GLY A 33 -6.08 -13.43 -12.49
C GLY A 33 -6.31 -12.39 -11.40
N HIS A 34 -5.73 -11.19 -11.53
CA HIS A 34 -6.01 -10.10 -10.60
C HIS A 34 -7.34 -9.42 -10.97
N TYR A 35 -8.11 -9.06 -9.95
CA TYR A 35 -9.31 -8.23 -10.08
C TYR A 35 -8.89 -6.76 -10.06
N ALA A 36 -8.44 -6.25 -11.20
CA ALA A 36 -8.17 -4.84 -11.46
C ALA A 36 -8.34 -4.59 -12.96
N GLN A 37 -8.53 -3.34 -13.36
CA GLN A 37 -8.71 -2.97 -14.77
C GLN A 37 -7.53 -2.15 -15.25
N LEU A 38 -7.24 -2.22 -16.54
CA LEU A 38 -6.27 -1.36 -17.22
C LEU A 38 -6.95 -0.61 -18.35
N VAL A 39 -6.63 0.67 -18.48
CA VAL A 39 -7.16 1.55 -19.53
C VAL A 39 -6.02 2.37 -20.14
N GLY A 40 -6.04 2.60 -21.45
CA GLY A 40 -4.98 3.32 -22.18
C GLY A 40 -3.99 2.39 -22.88
N GLY A 41 -3.02 2.91 -23.64
CA GLY A 41 -1.97 2.15 -24.33
C GLY A 41 -2.46 1.11 -25.35
N ASP A 42 -2.75 1.54 -26.58
CA ASP A 42 -2.95 0.72 -27.78
C ASP A 42 -3.85 -0.52 -27.68
N ASP A 43 -4.98 -0.42 -26.96
CA ASP A 43 -6.09 -1.33 -27.25
C ASP A 43 -6.84 -0.77 -28.46
N ASN A 44 -6.53 -1.31 -29.66
CA ASN A 44 -7.17 -1.09 -30.96
C ASN A 44 -8.54 -0.38 -30.89
N ASP A 45 -8.53 0.95 -31.01
CA ASP A 45 -9.70 1.73 -31.41
C ASP A 45 -9.51 2.13 -32.87
N ASP A 46 -9.72 1.16 -33.76
CA ASP A 46 -9.64 1.29 -35.23
C ASP A 46 -10.74 2.20 -35.82
N ASN A 47 -11.28 3.16 -35.07
CA ASN A 47 -12.45 3.94 -35.50
C ASN A 47 -12.35 5.46 -35.41
N ASP A 48 -11.29 6.07 -34.88
CA ASP A 48 -11.25 7.53 -34.71
C ASP A 48 -10.01 8.23 -35.32
N GLU A 49 -9.63 7.85 -36.55
CA GLU A 49 -8.81 8.71 -37.41
C GLU A 49 -9.43 8.86 -38.81
N LYS A 50 -10.56 9.58 -38.86
CA LYS A 50 -10.81 10.52 -39.94
C LYS A 50 -10.84 11.89 -39.30
N ASP A 51 -9.78 12.65 -39.52
CA ASP A 51 -9.81 14.09 -39.82
C ASP A 51 -8.47 14.71 -39.41
N ASN A 52 -7.63 14.93 -40.42
CA ASN A 52 -6.74 16.08 -40.65
C ASN A 52 -5.40 15.64 -41.25
N GLU A 53 -5.43 15.23 -42.53
CA GLU A 53 -4.31 15.49 -43.43
C GLU A 53 -4.32 16.99 -43.73
N GLU A 54 -3.29 17.71 -43.30
CA GLU A 54 -2.63 18.85 -44.00
C GLU A 54 -1.75 19.60 -42.99
N ASP A 55 -0.48 19.21 -42.89
CA ASP A 55 0.64 20.09 -43.24
C ASP A 55 1.96 19.34 -43.00
N LYS A 56 2.70 19.16 -44.09
CA LYS A 56 4.06 18.60 -44.08
C LYS A 56 5.03 19.76 -43.91
N ASP A 57 5.81 19.74 -42.84
CA ASP A 57 7.12 20.37 -42.83
C ASP A 57 8.19 19.36 -42.38
N GLU A 58 9.12 19.11 -43.30
CA GLU A 58 10.32 18.32 -43.13
C GLU A 58 11.35 19.12 -42.31
N ASN A 59 11.85 18.53 -41.22
CA ASN A 59 13.18 18.67 -40.60
C ASN A 59 13.12 18.81 -39.07
N ASP A 60 13.20 17.69 -38.34
CA ASP A 60 14.04 17.61 -37.13
C ASP A 60 14.29 16.13 -36.75
N GLU A 61 15.49 15.63 -37.06
CA GLU A 61 15.95 14.29 -36.71
C GLU A 61 16.58 14.27 -35.29
N THR A 62 15.95 14.86 -34.27
CA THR A 62 16.52 14.78 -32.91
C THR A 62 15.54 14.92 -31.74
N GLN A 63 14.38 14.24 -31.77
CA GLN A 63 13.62 13.94 -30.53
C GLN A 63 12.52 12.89 -30.78
N LYS A 64 12.90 11.62 -30.98
CA LYS A 64 11.95 10.51 -30.84
C LYS A 64 11.76 10.18 -29.36
N SER A 65 11.09 11.07 -28.62
CA SER A 65 10.37 10.66 -27.41
C SER A 65 9.14 9.91 -27.90
N SER A 66 9.21 8.58 -27.93
CA SER A 66 8.05 7.76 -28.22
C SER A 66 6.95 8.12 -27.22
N ASN A 67 5.89 8.75 -27.70
CA ASN A 67 4.73 9.19 -26.93
C ASN A 67 3.87 7.96 -26.55
N VAL A 68 4.47 7.02 -25.80
CA VAL A 68 3.79 5.80 -25.37
C VAL A 68 2.66 6.21 -24.43
N LYS A 69 1.41 6.01 -24.84
CA LYS A 69 0.24 6.28 -24.00
C LYS A 69 0.37 5.47 -22.71
N GLN A 70 0.39 6.16 -21.57
CA GLN A 70 0.48 5.52 -20.26
C GLN A 70 -0.76 4.65 -19.99
N LYS A 71 -0.54 3.50 -19.34
CA LYS A 71 -1.62 2.63 -18.85
C LYS A 71 -2.06 3.13 -17.49
N ARG A 72 -3.37 3.21 -17.29
CA ARG A 72 -4.04 3.61 -16.05
C ARG A 72 -4.53 2.37 -15.32
N LEU A 73 -4.26 2.26 -14.02
CA LEU A 73 -4.72 1.17 -13.18
C LEU A 73 -6.03 1.54 -12.50
N LEU A 74 -7.10 0.83 -12.83
CA LEU A 74 -8.43 1.06 -12.27
C LEU A 74 -8.83 -0.08 -11.33
N ARG A 75 -9.74 0.22 -10.41
CA ARG A 75 -10.33 -0.79 -9.54
C ARG A 75 -11.26 -1.72 -10.31
N ALA A 76 -11.40 -2.95 -9.80
CA ALA A 76 -12.44 -3.85 -10.27
C ALA A 76 -13.84 -3.43 -9.77
N PRO A 77 -14.93 -3.80 -10.49
CA PRO A 77 -16.29 -3.48 -10.09
C PRO A 77 -16.73 -4.20 -8.80
N ASP A 78 -16.08 -5.32 -8.43
CA ASP A 78 -16.27 -5.99 -7.15
C ASP A 78 -15.39 -5.31 -6.06
N PRO A 79 -15.96 -4.49 -5.16
CA PRO A 79 -15.16 -3.72 -4.21
C PRO A 79 -14.48 -4.59 -3.16
N ILE A 80 -14.98 -5.81 -2.92
CA ILE A 80 -14.43 -6.75 -1.95
C ILE A 80 -13.24 -7.49 -2.56
N LYS A 81 -13.28 -7.75 -3.87
CA LYS A 81 -12.25 -8.51 -4.58
C LYS A 81 -11.27 -7.66 -5.34
N ASP A 82 -11.53 -6.37 -5.49
CA ASP A 82 -10.61 -5.37 -6.04
C ASP A 82 -9.19 -5.49 -5.44
N GLN A 83 -8.24 -5.74 -6.33
CA GLN A 83 -6.84 -6.00 -6.02
C GLN A 83 -5.91 -4.88 -6.47
N SER A 84 -6.43 -3.74 -6.94
CA SER A 84 -5.62 -2.56 -7.28
C SER A 84 -4.69 -2.13 -6.14
N TYR A 85 -5.11 -2.29 -4.87
CA TYR A 85 -4.28 -2.03 -3.69
C TYR A 85 -2.97 -2.86 -3.67
N PHE A 86 -2.99 -4.11 -4.13
CA PHE A 86 -1.78 -4.93 -4.18
C PHE A 86 -0.92 -4.64 -5.42
N LEU A 87 -1.47 -3.92 -6.39
CA LEU A 87 -0.83 -3.55 -7.65
C LEU A 87 -0.39 -2.08 -7.66
N SER A 88 -0.62 -1.34 -6.58
CA SER A 88 -0.37 0.10 -6.48
C SER A 88 1.11 0.49 -6.50
N ALA A 89 2.01 -0.49 -6.47
CA ALA A 89 3.47 -0.31 -6.51
C ALA A 89 4.09 -0.77 -7.84
N LEU A 90 3.27 -1.09 -8.85
CA LEU A 90 3.74 -1.40 -10.20
C LEU A 90 4.16 -0.12 -10.94
N THR A 91 5.18 -0.24 -11.80
CA THR A 91 5.67 0.85 -12.66
C THR A 91 4.90 0.89 -13.99
N GLN A 92 5.00 1.98 -14.76
CA GLN A 92 4.44 2.02 -16.12
C GLN A 92 4.97 0.88 -16.98
N GLU A 93 6.29 0.64 -16.97
CA GLU A 93 6.92 -0.45 -17.72
C GLU A 93 6.26 -1.80 -17.42
N GLN A 94 5.94 -2.05 -16.14
CA GLN A 94 5.28 -3.28 -15.73
C GLN A 94 3.83 -3.37 -16.22
N LEU A 95 3.10 -2.25 -16.15
CA LEU A 95 1.70 -2.16 -16.57
C LEU A 95 1.52 -2.26 -18.09
N GLN A 96 2.46 -1.75 -18.89
CA GLN A 96 2.41 -1.85 -20.35
C GLN A 96 2.42 -3.29 -20.85
N ARG A 97 2.95 -4.23 -20.04
CA ARG A 97 3.11 -5.64 -20.42
C ARG A 97 2.13 -6.57 -19.69
N VAL A 98 1.16 -6.06 -18.95
CA VAL A 98 0.22 -6.88 -18.16
C VAL A 98 -1.21 -6.81 -18.67
N LEU A 99 -1.92 -7.94 -18.58
CA LEU A 99 -3.35 -8.04 -18.82
C LEU A 99 -4.07 -8.56 -17.56
N PHE A 100 -5.27 -8.03 -17.31
CA PHE A 100 -6.18 -8.50 -16.25
C PHE A 100 -7.51 -8.97 -16.84
N PRO A 101 -7.58 -10.15 -17.47
CA PRO A 101 -8.76 -10.58 -18.25
C PRO A 101 -10.04 -10.71 -17.42
N ILE A 102 -9.91 -10.93 -16.11
CA ILE A 102 -11.05 -11.07 -15.20
C ILE A 102 -11.42 -9.76 -14.49
N GLY A 103 -10.70 -8.67 -14.77
CA GLY A 103 -10.80 -7.40 -14.05
C GLY A 103 -12.16 -6.73 -14.10
N GLN A 104 -12.94 -7.03 -15.15
CA GLN A 104 -14.28 -6.47 -15.38
C GLN A 104 -15.42 -7.27 -14.72
N TYR A 105 -15.11 -8.43 -14.13
CA TYR A 105 -16.14 -9.33 -13.59
C TYR A 105 -16.20 -9.27 -12.07
N HIS A 106 -17.39 -9.47 -11.54
CA HIS A 106 -17.57 -9.89 -10.17
C HIS A 106 -17.07 -11.31 -9.97
N LYS A 107 -16.63 -11.63 -8.75
CA LYS A 107 -16.14 -12.97 -8.41
C LYS A 107 -17.19 -14.07 -8.65
N THR A 108 -18.46 -13.74 -8.45
CA THR A 108 -19.58 -14.65 -8.71
C THR A 108 -19.69 -15.00 -10.18
N GLU A 109 -19.48 -14.04 -11.07
CA GLU A 109 -19.52 -14.24 -12.53
C GLU A 109 -18.33 -15.10 -12.99
N VAL A 110 -17.12 -14.83 -12.50
CA VAL A 110 -15.94 -15.66 -12.81
C VAL A 110 -16.13 -17.10 -12.35
N ARG A 111 -16.78 -17.33 -11.21
CA ARG A 111 -17.12 -18.70 -10.75
C ARG A 111 -18.17 -19.35 -11.64
N GLN A 112 -19.17 -18.60 -12.10
CA GLN A 112 -20.16 -19.13 -13.02
C GLN A 112 -19.52 -19.51 -14.36
N LEU A 113 -18.69 -18.64 -14.94
CA LEU A 113 -17.92 -18.94 -16.15
C LEU A 113 -17.05 -20.19 -15.99
N ALA A 114 -16.38 -20.35 -14.83
CA ALA A 114 -15.59 -21.54 -14.57
C ALA A 114 -16.44 -22.83 -14.50
N ILE A 115 -17.69 -22.74 -14.06
CA ILE A 115 -18.65 -23.86 -14.06
C ILE A 115 -19.11 -24.15 -15.49
N ASP A 116 -19.49 -23.11 -16.23
CA ASP A 116 -20.02 -23.21 -17.58
C ASP A 116 -18.97 -23.77 -18.57
N PHE A 117 -17.71 -23.39 -18.39
CA PHE A 117 -16.57 -23.94 -19.15
C PHE A 117 -16.02 -25.26 -18.59
N ASP A 118 -16.63 -25.82 -17.55
CA ASP A 118 -16.22 -27.08 -16.90
C ASP A 118 -14.73 -27.11 -16.49
N LEU A 119 -14.22 -26.00 -15.93
CA LEU A 119 -12.81 -25.92 -15.56
C LEU A 119 -12.49 -26.82 -14.34
N PRO A 120 -11.34 -27.52 -14.32
CA PRO A 120 -10.97 -28.43 -13.22
C PRO A 120 -10.91 -27.75 -11.83
N ASN A 121 -10.62 -26.45 -11.80
CA ASN A 121 -10.46 -25.65 -10.58
C ASN A 121 -11.74 -24.91 -10.16
N LYS A 122 -12.88 -25.11 -10.83
CA LYS A 122 -14.14 -24.36 -10.59
C LYS A 122 -14.63 -24.37 -9.13
N ASN A 123 -14.36 -25.45 -8.40
CA ASN A 123 -14.75 -25.63 -7.00
C ASN A 123 -13.64 -25.30 -5.99
N ARG A 124 -12.47 -24.83 -6.45
CA ARG A 124 -11.33 -24.55 -5.57
C ARG A 124 -11.66 -23.32 -4.69
N PRO A 125 -11.50 -23.43 -3.36
CA PRO A 125 -11.67 -22.26 -2.48
C PRO A 125 -10.58 -21.24 -2.75
N ASP A 126 -10.89 -19.97 -2.49
CA ASP A 126 -9.94 -18.87 -2.61
C ASP A 126 -8.78 -19.08 -1.62
N SER A 127 -7.55 -18.79 -2.06
CA SER A 127 -6.38 -18.79 -1.19
C SER A 127 -6.56 -17.76 -0.06
N GLN A 128 -6.14 -18.13 1.14
CA GLN A 128 -6.14 -17.28 2.33
C GLN A 128 -4.71 -17.17 2.87
N GLY A 129 -4.31 -15.99 3.33
CA GLY A 129 -2.95 -15.72 3.81
C GLY A 129 -1.99 -15.30 2.70
N LEU A 130 -0.69 -15.26 3.03
CA LEU A 130 0.36 -14.80 2.12
C LEU A 130 0.41 -15.63 0.83
N CYS A 131 0.62 -14.96 -0.30
CA CYS A 131 0.48 -15.58 -1.62
C CYS A 131 1.34 -16.84 -1.84
N PHE A 132 2.51 -16.94 -1.19
CA PHE A 132 3.48 -18.02 -1.36
C PHE A 132 3.53 -19.03 -0.21
N LEU A 133 2.94 -18.72 0.95
CA LEU A 133 3.18 -19.50 2.17
C LEU A 133 2.38 -20.82 2.21
N GLY A 134 1.34 -20.95 1.38
CA GLY A 134 0.54 -22.15 1.28
C GLY A 134 -0.15 -22.52 2.60
N LYS A 135 0.07 -23.74 3.09
CA LYS A 135 -0.57 -24.27 4.31
C LYS A 135 0.26 -24.09 5.59
N VAL A 136 1.44 -23.46 5.51
CA VAL A 136 2.32 -23.27 6.66
C VAL A 136 1.75 -22.18 7.57
N LYS A 137 1.72 -22.43 8.89
CA LYS A 137 1.32 -21.41 9.87
C LYS A 137 2.34 -20.27 9.86
N PHE A 138 1.84 -19.04 9.82
CA PHE A 138 2.66 -17.83 9.78
C PHE A 138 3.71 -17.77 10.90
N ASP A 139 3.32 -18.05 12.15
CA ASP A 139 4.24 -18.03 13.30
C ASP A 139 5.38 -19.04 13.13
N ASN A 140 5.08 -20.25 12.63
CA ASN A 140 6.10 -21.28 12.40
C ASN A 140 7.07 -20.86 11.29
N PHE A 141 6.55 -20.23 10.24
CA PHE A 141 7.37 -19.69 9.18
C PHE A 141 8.33 -18.63 9.72
N LEU A 142 7.81 -17.61 10.42
CA LEU A 142 8.67 -16.56 10.98
C LEU A 142 9.71 -17.12 11.96
N SER A 143 9.31 -18.03 12.86
CA SER A 143 10.23 -18.64 13.84
C SER A 143 11.38 -19.39 13.16
N ALA A 144 11.14 -20.04 12.01
CA ALA A 144 12.19 -20.76 11.28
C ALA A 144 13.28 -19.83 10.71
N TYR A 145 12.97 -18.56 10.43
CA TYR A 145 13.93 -17.60 9.87
C TYR A 145 14.49 -16.61 10.90
N LEU A 146 13.64 -16.13 11.82
CA LEU A 146 13.98 -15.06 12.76
C LEU A 146 14.20 -15.58 14.19
N GLY A 147 13.78 -16.82 14.48
CA GLY A 147 13.76 -17.36 15.84
C GLY A 147 12.75 -16.66 16.75
N ASP A 148 12.93 -16.89 18.04
CA ASP A 148 12.19 -16.21 19.10
C ASP A 148 13.13 -15.25 19.85
N ARG A 149 12.68 -14.02 20.07
CA ARG A 149 13.35 -13.00 20.88
C ARG A 149 12.33 -12.47 21.90
N PRO A 150 12.25 -13.10 23.08
CA PRO A 150 11.21 -12.79 24.05
C PRO A 150 11.40 -11.39 24.64
N GLY A 151 10.30 -10.80 25.07
CA GLY A 151 10.28 -9.46 25.64
C GLY A 151 8.97 -9.18 26.38
N SER A 152 8.89 -8.03 27.03
CA SER A 152 7.77 -7.67 27.91
C SER A 152 6.66 -6.94 27.15
N ILE A 153 5.42 -7.16 27.56
CA ILE A 153 4.27 -6.37 27.12
C ILE A 153 3.89 -5.41 28.25
N VAL A 154 3.88 -4.13 27.94
CA VAL A 154 3.66 -3.01 28.86
C VAL A 154 2.31 -2.37 28.57
N ASP A 155 1.56 -2.06 29.61
CA ASP A 155 0.37 -1.22 29.51
C ASP A 155 0.80 0.21 29.20
N ALA A 156 0.41 0.70 28.03
CA ALA A 156 0.76 2.04 27.57
C ALA A 156 0.20 3.17 28.46
N ALA A 157 -0.88 2.91 29.21
CA ALA A 157 -1.49 3.90 30.08
C ALA A 157 -0.83 3.96 31.47
N THR A 158 -0.34 2.83 31.97
CA THR A 158 0.13 2.71 33.36
C THR A 158 1.62 2.41 33.52
N GLY A 159 2.29 1.93 32.45
CA GLY A 159 3.67 1.45 32.50
C GLY A 159 3.83 0.05 33.11
N GLU A 160 2.74 -0.61 33.54
CA GLU A 160 2.83 -1.92 34.17
C GLU A 160 3.15 -3.04 33.16
N ILE A 161 3.95 -4.02 33.58
CA ILE A 161 4.19 -5.24 32.79
C ILE A 161 2.97 -6.18 32.89
N ILE A 162 2.20 -6.20 31.81
CA ILE A 162 0.94 -6.93 31.69
C ILE A 162 1.06 -8.28 30.96
N GLY A 163 2.21 -8.60 30.37
CA GLY A 163 2.43 -9.88 29.69
C GLY A 163 3.85 -10.03 29.14
N ASN A 164 4.07 -11.11 28.40
CA ASN A 164 5.33 -11.38 27.68
C ASN A 164 5.02 -11.82 26.25
N HIS A 165 5.88 -11.48 25.29
CA HIS A 165 5.79 -11.94 23.91
C HIS A 165 6.98 -12.82 23.53
N LYS A 166 6.87 -13.53 22.41
CA LYS A 166 7.95 -14.37 21.85
C LYS A 166 8.85 -13.64 20.85
N GLY A 167 8.44 -12.45 20.41
CA GLY A 167 9.16 -11.67 19.41
C GLY A 167 8.29 -10.54 18.87
N LEU A 168 8.89 -9.39 18.61
CA LEU A 168 8.19 -8.21 18.09
C LEU A 168 7.56 -8.44 16.70
N TRP A 169 8.12 -9.38 15.94
CA TRP A 169 7.65 -9.74 14.58
C TRP A 169 6.36 -10.57 14.56
N TYR A 170 5.94 -11.14 15.69
CA TYR A 170 4.63 -11.82 15.80
C TYR A 170 3.48 -10.84 16.06
N HIS A 171 3.79 -9.54 16.18
CA HIS A 171 2.83 -8.52 16.57
C HIS A 171 2.83 -7.31 15.64
N THR A 172 1.63 -6.76 15.43
CA THR A 172 1.41 -5.60 14.55
C THR A 172 0.69 -4.50 15.32
N VAL A 173 1.07 -3.24 15.11
CA VAL A 173 0.34 -2.10 15.68
C VAL A 173 -1.11 -2.11 15.17
N GLY A 174 -2.07 -1.89 16.07
CA GLY A 174 -3.51 -2.08 15.83
C GLY A 174 -4.01 -3.51 16.00
N GLN A 175 -3.13 -4.48 16.30
CA GLN A 175 -3.55 -5.87 16.52
C GLN A 175 -4.38 -6.01 17.79
N ARG A 176 -5.64 -6.46 17.61
CA ARG A 176 -6.52 -6.93 18.69
C ARG A 176 -6.53 -8.45 18.84
N LYS A 177 -6.55 -9.19 17.73
CA LYS A 177 -6.70 -10.65 17.75
C LYS A 177 -5.36 -11.31 18.10
N GLY A 178 -5.38 -12.19 19.10
CA GLY A 178 -4.18 -12.92 19.54
C GLY A 178 -3.47 -12.29 20.73
N ILE A 179 -3.49 -10.96 20.89
CA ILE A 179 -2.80 -10.28 22.01
C ILE A 179 -3.36 -10.71 23.37
N GLY A 180 -4.68 -10.92 23.49
CA GLY A 180 -5.29 -11.36 24.76
C GLY A 180 -4.73 -12.69 25.29
N LYS A 181 -4.23 -13.58 24.42
CA LYS A 181 -3.65 -14.87 24.85
C LYS A 181 -2.34 -14.68 25.60
N VAL A 182 -1.55 -13.67 25.23
CA VAL A 182 -0.24 -13.37 25.84
C VAL A 182 -0.35 -12.42 27.04
N LEU A 183 -1.54 -11.85 27.26
CA LEU A 183 -1.89 -11.03 28.42
C LEU A 183 -2.61 -11.82 29.53
N TYR A 184 -2.98 -13.08 29.25
CA TYR A 184 -3.65 -13.96 30.22
C TYR A 184 -2.67 -14.43 31.31
N PRO A 185 -3.08 -14.50 32.59
CA PRO A 185 -4.38 -14.10 33.16
C PRO A 185 -4.43 -12.65 33.65
N LYS A 186 -3.32 -11.89 33.53
CA LYS A 186 -3.10 -10.64 34.25
C LYS A 186 -4.18 -9.58 34.00
N VAL A 187 -4.57 -9.35 32.75
CA VAL A 187 -5.41 -8.17 32.41
C VAL A 187 -6.55 -8.43 31.41
N THR A 188 -6.81 -9.69 31.04
CA THR A 188 -7.84 -10.03 30.04
C THR A 188 -9.27 -9.70 30.47
N ALA A 189 -9.51 -9.51 31.77
CA ALA A 189 -10.82 -9.10 32.31
C ALA A 189 -11.15 -7.61 32.08
N LYS A 190 -10.15 -6.78 31.73
CA LYS A 190 -10.31 -5.31 31.57
C LYS A 190 -10.76 -4.87 30.16
N GLY A 191 -11.31 -5.78 29.35
CA GLY A 191 -11.78 -5.48 28.00
C GLY A 191 -10.77 -5.82 26.89
N PRO A 192 -11.07 -5.44 25.63
CA PRO A 192 -10.21 -5.75 24.50
C PRO A 192 -8.93 -4.91 24.54
N TRP A 193 -7.78 -5.58 24.39
CA TRP A 193 -6.47 -4.94 24.29
C TRP A 193 -6.02 -4.83 22.83
N TYR A 194 -5.26 -3.78 22.53
CA TYR A 194 -4.69 -3.51 21.22
C TYR A 194 -3.21 -3.16 21.36
N VAL A 195 -2.38 -3.61 20.42
CA VAL A 195 -0.99 -3.15 20.33
C VAL A 195 -0.98 -1.70 19.84
N VAL A 196 -0.38 -0.78 20.60
CA VAL A 196 -0.29 0.65 20.25
C VAL A 196 1.09 1.05 19.75
N ALA A 197 2.15 0.42 20.25
CA ALA A 197 3.52 0.68 19.82
C ALA A 197 4.42 -0.54 20.10
N LYS A 198 5.64 -0.51 19.55
CA LYS A 198 6.68 -1.53 19.77
C LYS A 198 8.00 -0.80 19.99
N ASP A 199 8.84 -1.21 20.93
CA ASP A 199 10.21 -0.67 21.08
C ASP A 199 11.23 -1.77 20.73
N PRO A 200 11.81 -1.74 19.51
CA PRO A 200 12.82 -2.71 19.10
C PRO A 200 14.13 -2.66 19.88
N LYS A 201 14.47 -1.53 20.51
CA LYS A 201 15.71 -1.40 21.28
C LYS A 201 15.62 -2.16 22.60
N ARG A 202 14.45 -2.13 23.23
CA ARG A 202 14.18 -2.74 24.54
C ARG A 202 13.40 -4.05 24.48
N ASP A 203 13.05 -4.52 23.26
CA ASP A 203 12.17 -5.67 23.05
C ASP A 203 10.83 -5.53 23.80
N LEU A 204 10.19 -4.35 23.70
CA LEU A 204 8.90 -4.09 24.36
C LEU A 204 7.76 -4.00 23.36
N ILE A 205 6.58 -4.45 23.79
CA ILE A 205 5.31 -4.16 23.14
C ILE A 205 4.47 -3.31 24.07
N PHE A 206 3.96 -2.19 23.58
CA PHE A 206 2.97 -1.40 24.29
C PHE A 206 1.58 -1.82 23.84
N ALA A 207 0.72 -2.14 24.79
CA ALA A 207 -0.69 -2.43 24.54
C ALA A 207 -1.58 -1.57 25.43
N SER A 208 -2.79 -1.29 24.96
CA SER A 208 -3.78 -0.52 25.71
C SER A 208 -5.18 -1.09 25.50
N ASN A 209 -6.01 -1.08 26.54
CA ASN A 209 -7.46 -1.29 26.45
C ASN A 209 -8.24 0.03 26.29
N GLN A 210 -7.54 1.16 26.36
CA GLN A 210 -8.02 2.52 26.11
C GLN A 210 -7.67 2.99 24.69
N TYR A 211 -7.70 2.05 23.74
CA TYR A 211 -7.22 2.28 22.37
C TYR A 211 -7.91 3.46 21.68
N ASP A 212 -9.15 3.79 22.03
CA ASP A 212 -9.90 4.86 21.37
C ASP A 212 -9.78 6.24 22.06
N GLU A 213 -8.97 6.37 23.12
CA GLU A 213 -8.71 7.66 23.77
C GLU A 213 -7.84 8.57 22.88
N ASP A 214 -7.98 9.89 23.04
CA ASP A 214 -7.37 10.89 22.16
C ASP A 214 -5.84 10.76 22.06
N VAL A 215 -5.19 10.39 23.17
CA VAL A 215 -3.74 10.14 23.26
C VAL A 215 -3.26 9.09 22.24
N PHE A 216 -4.10 8.10 21.90
CA PHE A 216 -3.76 7.02 20.97
C PHE A 216 -4.42 7.16 19.59
N THR A 217 -5.25 8.21 19.39
CA THR A 217 -6.04 8.38 18.16
C THR A 217 -5.66 9.60 17.32
N ALA A 218 -4.96 10.62 17.86
CA ALA A 218 -4.40 11.70 17.05
C ALA A 218 -3.42 11.17 15.99
N ALA A 219 -2.74 10.08 16.32
CA ALA A 219 -1.91 9.32 15.39
C ALA A 219 -2.75 8.75 14.21
N ARG A 220 -4.05 8.48 14.34
CA ARG A 220 -4.82 7.75 13.31
C ARG A 220 -5.37 8.61 12.18
N THR A 221 -5.16 9.92 12.24
CA THR A 221 -5.50 10.86 11.17
C THR A 221 -4.25 11.36 10.48
N ASP A 222 -3.15 11.57 11.22
CA ASP A 222 -1.96 12.23 10.71
C ASP A 222 -0.75 11.31 10.72
N PHE A 223 -0.18 11.00 9.55
CA PHE A 223 0.97 10.12 9.45
C PHE A 223 1.90 10.45 8.29
N PHE A 224 3.14 10.02 8.44
CA PHE A 224 4.17 10.20 7.43
C PHE A 224 4.28 8.96 6.56
N VAL A 225 4.43 9.17 5.25
CA VAL A 225 4.71 8.13 4.28
C VAL A 225 6.05 8.35 3.61
N GLU A 226 6.71 7.25 3.32
CA GLU A 226 8.00 7.17 2.64
C GLU A 226 7.87 6.24 1.42
N ASP A 227 8.87 6.24 0.56
CA ASP A 227 8.91 5.41 -0.65
C ASP A 227 7.64 5.52 -1.52
N ILE A 228 7.09 6.74 -1.67
CA ILE A 228 5.94 6.98 -2.55
C ILE A 228 6.37 6.67 -3.98
N ARG A 229 5.58 5.81 -4.62
CA ARG A 229 5.69 5.45 -6.03
C ARG A 229 4.40 5.84 -6.73
N TRP A 230 4.57 6.54 -7.84
CA TRP A 230 3.47 6.92 -8.72
C TRP A 230 3.45 6.00 -9.92
N ILE A 231 2.25 5.55 -10.29
CA ILE A 231 2.06 4.70 -11.46
C ILE A 231 2.42 5.46 -12.73
N ALA A 232 2.10 6.76 -12.81
CA ALA A 232 2.36 7.61 -14.00
C ALA A 232 3.79 8.19 -14.06
N ASP A 233 4.77 7.54 -13.41
CA ASP A 233 6.19 7.95 -13.33
C ASP A 233 6.44 9.37 -12.77
N GLY A 234 5.45 9.94 -12.08
CA GLY A 234 5.59 11.23 -11.41
C GLY A 234 4.37 11.62 -10.57
N PRO A 235 4.54 12.54 -9.60
CA PRO A 235 3.43 13.02 -8.79
C PRO A 235 2.39 13.75 -9.66
N PRO A 236 1.09 13.54 -9.41
CA PRO A 236 0.02 14.25 -10.10
C PRO A 236 0.19 15.77 -10.09
N SER A 237 -0.13 16.43 -11.20
CA SER A 237 0.04 17.88 -11.38
C SER A 237 -0.69 18.72 -10.34
N PHE A 238 -1.84 18.24 -9.83
CA PHE A 238 -2.60 18.95 -8.79
C PHE A 238 -1.87 19.02 -7.44
N LEU A 239 -0.80 18.26 -7.23
CA LEU A 239 0.07 18.37 -6.05
C LEU A 239 1.14 19.45 -6.19
N ARG A 240 1.38 19.97 -7.40
CA ARG A 240 2.37 21.02 -7.64
C ARG A 240 1.76 22.40 -7.35
N GLN A 241 2.55 23.25 -6.71
CA GLN A 241 2.23 24.67 -6.63
C GLN A 241 2.53 25.32 -7.98
N GLU A 242 1.61 26.16 -8.47
CA GLU A 242 1.88 26.99 -9.65
C GLU A 242 3.01 27.95 -9.30
N GLN A 243 4.04 28.03 -10.14
CA GLN A 243 5.06 29.06 -10.01
C GLN A 243 4.46 30.36 -10.53
N ASP A 244 4.41 31.38 -9.67
CA ASP A 244 4.18 32.74 -10.13
C ASP A 244 5.35 33.10 -11.06
N ASP A 245 5.02 33.39 -12.32
CA ASP A 245 5.94 33.64 -13.43
C ASP A 245 6.60 35.03 -13.30
N ASP A 246 7.19 35.30 -12.13
CA ASP A 246 7.96 36.51 -11.84
C ASP A 246 9.40 36.34 -12.35
N GLY A 247 9.56 36.10 -13.66
CA GLY A 247 10.69 36.49 -14.51
C GLY A 247 12.14 36.32 -14.01
N ASP A 248 12.43 35.39 -13.11
CA ASP A 248 13.80 35.04 -12.72
C ASP A 248 14.05 33.58 -13.08
N ASP A 249 14.68 33.38 -14.24
CA ASP A 249 15.10 32.10 -14.83
C ASP A 249 16.21 31.44 -13.98
N ASN A 250 15.93 31.16 -12.71
CA ASN A 250 16.79 30.33 -11.89
C ASN A 250 16.50 28.85 -12.18
N GLU A 251 17.19 28.33 -13.19
CA GLU A 251 17.43 26.90 -13.42
C GLU A 251 17.92 26.25 -12.11
N GLY A 252 17.06 25.48 -11.43
CA GLY A 252 17.47 24.58 -10.34
C GLY A 252 16.64 24.60 -9.05
N GLY A 253 15.52 25.33 -8.98
CA GLY A 253 14.64 25.30 -7.80
C GLY A 253 13.93 23.96 -7.61
N GLU A 254 13.99 23.38 -6.41
CA GLU A 254 13.20 22.20 -6.06
C GLU A 254 11.69 22.51 -6.23
N PRO A 255 10.90 21.55 -6.75
CA PRO A 255 9.47 21.74 -6.94
C PRO A 255 8.78 22.04 -5.60
N LYS A 256 7.99 23.11 -5.56
CA LYS A 256 7.13 23.43 -4.42
C LYS A 256 5.84 22.63 -4.50
N TRP A 257 5.49 21.98 -3.39
CA TRP A 257 4.31 21.14 -3.28
C TRP A 257 3.19 21.85 -2.54
N LYS A 258 1.96 21.62 -2.98
CA LYS A 258 0.74 22.03 -2.27
C LYS A 258 -0.02 20.80 -1.80
N GLU A 259 -0.88 21.02 -0.83
CA GLU A 259 -1.77 19.97 -0.33
C GLU A 259 -2.78 19.56 -1.41
N GLY A 260 -2.84 18.26 -1.71
CA GLY A 260 -3.82 17.71 -2.66
C GLY A 260 -4.74 16.69 -2.01
N ARG A 261 -6.00 16.69 -2.43
CA ARG A 261 -7.03 15.80 -1.90
C ARG A 261 -7.09 14.51 -2.70
N LEU A 262 -7.19 13.39 -1.99
CA LEU A 262 -7.12 12.04 -2.55
C LEU A 262 -8.08 11.10 -1.81
N ASP A 263 -8.54 10.09 -2.52
CA ASP A 263 -9.10 8.90 -1.90
C ASP A 263 -7.96 7.94 -1.56
N MET A 264 -8.02 7.28 -0.40
CA MET A 264 -6.92 6.45 0.10
C MET A 264 -7.43 5.10 0.62
N LYS A 265 -6.65 4.05 0.35
CA LYS A 265 -6.81 2.74 1.00
C LYS A 265 -5.61 2.45 1.89
N ILE A 266 -5.86 2.31 3.19
CA ILE A 266 -4.85 1.96 4.20
C ILE A 266 -4.62 0.43 4.27
N ARG A 267 -5.60 -0.35 3.80
CA ARG A 267 -5.57 -1.81 3.80
C ARG A 267 -6.44 -2.35 2.67
N HIS A 268 -6.19 -3.60 2.26
CA HIS A 268 -7.06 -4.27 1.30
C HIS A 268 -8.48 -4.46 1.87
N GLY A 269 -9.47 -4.12 1.07
CA GLY A 269 -10.89 -4.18 1.39
C GLY A 269 -11.70 -3.15 0.60
N PRO A 270 -13.02 -3.07 0.85
CA PRO A 270 -13.91 -2.15 0.14
C PRO A 270 -13.83 -0.71 0.67
N SER A 271 -13.30 -0.51 1.89
CA SER A 271 -13.24 0.80 2.53
C SER A 271 -12.25 1.72 1.83
N ILE A 272 -12.68 2.96 1.61
CA ILE A 272 -11.86 4.09 1.15
C ILE A 272 -12.06 5.22 2.14
N VAL A 273 -10.98 5.94 2.43
CA VAL A 273 -10.99 7.09 3.32
C VAL A 273 -10.45 8.29 2.53
N GLN A 274 -11.10 9.43 2.68
CA GLN A 274 -10.63 10.68 2.09
C GLN A 274 -9.61 11.34 2.98
N GLY A 275 -8.68 12.05 2.36
CA GLY A 275 -7.66 12.80 3.05
C GLY A 275 -6.86 13.68 2.12
N THR A 276 -5.83 14.29 2.68
CA THR A 276 -4.89 15.13 1.96
C THR A 276 -3.48 14.56 2.02
N LEU A 277 -2.70 14.86 0.99
CA LEU A 277 -1.28 14.55 0.90
C LEU A 277 -0.52 15.85 0.63
N LEU A 278 0.48 16.12 1.47
CA LEU A 278 1.49 17.15 1.23
C LEU A 278 2.85 16.47 1.05
N LEU A 279 3.38 16.53 -0.16
CA LEU A 279 4.72 16.00 -0.47
C LEU A 279 5.79 16.87 0.18
N THR A 280 6.82 16.24 0.72
CA THR A 280 8.00 16.88 1.31
C THR A 280 9.25 16.73 0.45
N ASP A 281 9.27 15.73 -0.44
CA ASP A 281 10.27 15.50 -1.49
C ASP A 281 9.55 14.80 -2.66
N GLY A 282 9.95 15.07 -3.91
CA GLY A 282 9.20 14.63 -5.07
C GLY A 282 9.99 14.16 -6.28
N LEU A 283 11.32 14.04 -6.22
CA LEU A 283 12.10 13.62 -7.40
C LEU A 283 12.76 12.24 -7.30
N ASN A 284 12.94 11.64 -6.11
CA ASN A 284 13.34 10.23 -5.95
C ASN A 284 13.04 9.70 -4.55
N GLY A 285 12.13 8.73 -4.41
CA GLY A 285 11.71 8.26 -3.08
C GLY A 285 10.83 9.27 -2.37
N ALA A 286 9.83 9.79 -3.09
CA ALA A 286 8.93 10.83 -2.62
C ALA A 286 8.35 10.46 -1.25
N SER A 287 8.28 11.45 -0.38
CA SER A 287 7.77 11.30 0.98
C SER A 287 6.78 12.42 1.27
N GLY A 288 5.93 12.24 2.26
CA GLY A 288 4.88 13.22 2.52
C GLY A 288 4.12 12.98 3.79
N ASN A 289 3.38 14.01 4.19
CA ASN A 289 2.44 13.97 5.29
C ASN A 289 1.03 13.71 4.75
N ILE A 290 0.31 12.80 5.41
CA ILE A 290 -1.08 12.51 5.13
C ILE A 290 -1.94 12.93 6.31
N HIS A 291 -3.06 13.57 6.01
CA HIS A 291 -4.15 13.81 6.95
C HIS A 291 -5.41 13.11 6.45
N LEU A 292 -6.03 12.25 7.27
CA LEU A 292 -7.29 11.56 6.95
C LEU A 292 -8.48 12.32 7.57
N ASP A 293 -9.54 12.50 6.77
CA ASP A 293 -10.80 13.12 7.21
C ASP A 293 -11.49 12.32 8.34
N LYS A 294 -11.22 11.01 8.40
CA LYS A 294 -11.76 10.10 9.42
C LYS A 294 -10.65 9.19 9.93
N LYS A 295 -10.71 8.90 11.23
CA LYS A 295 -9.82 7.96 11.92
C LYS A 295 -9.90 6.57 11.25
N ASP A 296 -8.75 5.98 10.93
CA ASP A 296 -8.67 4.55 10.55
C ASP A 296 -8.21 3.69 11.74
N GLY A 297 -8.72 2.46 11.85
CA GLY A 297 -8.56 1.58 13.01
C GLY A 297 -7.15 0.97 13.21
N GLY A 298 -6.11 1.54 12.60
CA GLY A 298 -4.71 1.20 12.89
C GLY A 298 -3.79 1.37 11.68
N LEU A 299 -2.89 2.35 11.78
CA LEU A 299 -1.80 2.58 10.84
C LEU A 299 -0.61 1.71 11.23
N ALA A 300 -0.32 0.70 10.41
CA ALA A 300 0.77 -0.23 10.67
C ALA A 300 1.99 0.14 9.81
N PRO A 301 3.09 0.62 10.43
CA PRO A 301 4.31 0.95 9.70
C PRO A 301 4.85 -0.21 8.88
N GLY A 302 5.24 0.05 7.63
CA GLY A 302 5.61 -0.96 6.63
C GLY A 302 4.44 -1.53 5.82
N GLN A 303 3.19 -1.23 6.19
CA GLN A 303 2.06 -1.38 5.28
C GLN A 303 2.02 -0.21 4.28
N PHE A 304 1.22 -0.37 3.24
CA PHE A 304 1.07 0.62 2.18
C PHE A 304 -0.22 1.41 2.38
N VAL A 305 -0.18 2.69 2.04
CA VAL A 305 -1.35 3.47 1.65
C VAL A 305 -1.35 3.57 0.13
N ALA A 306 -2.46 3.18 -0.50
CA ALA A 306 -2.67 3.36 -1.94
C ALA A 306 -3.50 4.62 -2.18
N PHE A 307 -3.06 5.43 -3.15
CA PHE A 307 -3.68 6.69 -3.54
C PHE A 307 -4.59 6.48 -4.74
N TYR A 308 -5.77 7.09 -4.70
CA TYR A 308 -6.76 7.05 -5.76
C TYR A 308 -7.27 8.44 -6.10
N THR A 309 -7.80 8.60 -7.31
CA THR A 309 -8.59 9.76 -7.72
C THR A 309 -9.80 9.96 -6.81
N LEU A 310 -10.38 11.17 -6.77
CA LEU A 310 -11.49 11.51 -5.85
C LEU A 310 -12.81 10.78 -6.11
N ASP A 311 -12.96 10.13 -7.26
CA ASP A 311 -14.05 9.18 -7.53
C ASP A 311 -13.74 7.76 -6.99
N GLY A 312 -12.56 7.60 -6.39
CA GLY A 312 -12.05 6.38 -5.79
C GLY A 312 -11.78 5.28 -6.81
N ASN A 313 -11.64 5.59 -8.11
CA ASN A 313 -11.62 4.60 -9.18
C ASN A 313 -10.21 4.28 -9.71
N GLU A 314 -9.43 5.29 -10.07
CA GLU A 314 -8.09 5.12 -10.61
C GLU A 314 -7.06 5.12 -9.48
N CYS A 315 -6.20 4.11 -9.45
CA CYS A 315 -5.06 4.04 -8.57
C CYS A 315 -3.91 4.86 -9.16
N LEU A 316 -3.47 5.85 -8.41
CA LEU A 316 -2.39 6.76 -8.79
C LEU A 316 -1.02 6.23 -8.35
N GLY A 317 -0.98 5.38 -7.34
CA GLY A 317 0.25 4.86 -6.75
C GLY A 317 0.10 4.47 -5.30
N SER A 318 1.21 4.36 -4.58
CA SER A 318 1.21 4.08 -3.14
C SER A 318 2.47 4.54 -2.44
N GLY A 319 2.40 4.68 -1.12
CA GLY A 319 3.56 4.91 -0.25
C GLY A 319 3.55 3.98 0.96
N VAL A 320 4.73 3.80 1.56
CA VAL A 320 4.92 2.98 2.76
C VAL A 320 4.68 3.83 4.00
N ILE A 321 3.84 3.35 4.91
CA ILE A 321 3.60 4.02 6.19
C ILE A 321 4.88 3.97 7.03
N SER A 322 5.38 5.15 7.42
CA SER A 322 6.66 5.28 8.13
C SER A 322 6.56 4.89 9.60
N GLU A 323 7.70 4.52 10.19
CA GLU A 323 7.81 4.25 11.64
C GLU A 323 7.83 5.51 12.50
N ARG A 324 8.09 6.68 11.91
CA ARG A 324 8.04 7.99 12.60
C ARG A 324 6.74 8.17 13.38
N HIS A 325 5.69 7.58 12.87
CA HIS A 325 4.34 7.66 13.40
C HIS A 325 4.20 7.24 14.87
N TRP A 326 4.91 6.21 15.33
CA TRP A 326 4.89 5.76 16.73
C TRP A 326 6.20 6.04 17.47
N ALA A 327 7.24 6.47 16.77
CA ALA A 327 8.47 6.96 17.41
C ALA A 327 8.16 8.16 18.32
N ASN A 328 7.26 9.05 17.90
CA ASN A 328 6.81 10.18 18.73
C ASN A 328 6.14 9.70 20.01
N PHE A 329 5.27 8.69 19.94
CA PHE A 329 4.66 8.08 21.12
C PHE A 329 5.72 7.55 22.10
N LEU A 330 6.78 6.90 21.60
CA LEU A 330 7.87 6.42 22.47
C LEU A 330 8.70 7.55 23.08
N LEU A 331 8.90 8.65 22.35
CA LEU A 331 9.59 9.84 22.87
C LEU A 331 8.79 10.48 24.00
N ASP A 332 7.48 10.65 23.82
CA ASP A 332 6.58 11.18 24.85
C ASP A 332 6.46 10.23 26.06
N SER A 333 6.67 8.92 25.82
CA SER A 333 6.64 7.88 26.84
C SER A 333 7.99 7.64 27.53
N GLU A 334 9.03 8.46 27.30
CA GLU A 334 10.33 8.30 27.97
C GLU A 334 10.21 8.36 29.51
N ALA A 335 9.27 9.18 30.02
CA ALA A 335 8.98 9.25 31.45
C ALA A 335 8.33 7.95 32.00
N VAL A 336 7.58 7.22 31.17
CA VAL A 336 7.02 5.91 31.53
C VAL A 336 8.11 4.84 31.47
N LEU A 337 8.98 4.92 30.45
CA LEU A 337 10.08 3.99 30.21
C LEU A 337 11.18 4.04 31.28
N SER A 338 11.47 5.20 31.86
CA SER A 338 12.49 5.36 32.90
C SER A 338 12.14 4.69 34.24
N SER A 339 10.88 4.27 34.42
CA SER A 339 10.41 3.52 35.60
C SER A 339 10.45 2.00 35.45
N ILE A 340 10.84 1.50 34.26
CA ILE A 340 10.83 0.08 33.89
C ILE A 340 12.25 -0.54 33.95
N GLU A 341 13.29 0.25 34.27
CA GLU A 341 14.68 -0.24 34.49
C GLU A 341 14.89 -0.97 35.82
#